data_AF-A0A7S4FYW0-F1
#
_entry.id   AF-A0A7S4FYW0-F1
#
_cell.length_a   1.000
_cell.length_b   1.000
_cell.length_c   1.000
_cell.angle_alpha   90.00
_cell.angle_beta   90.00
_cell.angle_gamma   90.00
#
_symmetry.space_group_name_H-M   'P 1'
#
loop_
_entity.id
_entity.type
_entity.pdbx_description
1 polymer ?
#
loop_
_entity_poly.entity_id
_entity_poly.type
_entity_poly.pdbx_seq_one_letter_code
_entity_poly.pdbx_strand_id
1 'polypeptide(L)'
;IHLLSAWCVMPSWLFRRDPCKAWGCLRVLAVVIIVTVAHDVSKVCMDARFGADVTILQSLVYRPGSDGTYAQNYQDQWVVELARLNNWTHEGFFLDVGAYDGIWCSNTYLLERQLGWRGVCVEPFPRNFAQRRCELVRRAISDRD
;
A
#
# COMPACT_ATOMS: atom_id res chain seq x y z
N ILE A 1 -6.42 23.99 3.56
CA ILE A 1 -6.48 23.69 2.11
C ILE A 1 -6.82 22.21 1.97
N HIS A 2 -8.02 21.91 1.47
CA HIS A 2 -8.51 20.55 1.26
C HIS A 2 -7.81 19.97 0.03
N LEU A 3 -7.11 18.85 0.18
CA LEU A 3 -6.68 18.04 -0.96
C LEU A 3 -7.31 16.66 -0.82
N LEU A 4 -8.31 16.47 -1.67
CA LEU A 4 -9.03 15.23 -1.93
C LEU A 4 -8.04 14.13 -2.31
N SER A 5 -8.20 12.96 -1.68
CA SER A 5 -7.66 11.72 -2.22
C SER A 5 -8.17 11.56 -3.66
N ALA A 6 -7.26 11.54 -4.63
CA ALA A 6 -7.62 11.28 -6.01
C ALA A 6 -7.93 9.78 -6.15
N TRP A 7 -9.19 9.43 -5.96
CA TRP A 7 -9.74 8.12 -6.28
C TRP A 7 -9.81 7.96 -7.80
N CYS A 8 -8.80 7.35 -8.40
CA CYS A 8 -8.91 6.87 -9.78
C CYS A 8 -9.59 5.49 -9.76
N VAL A 9 -10.88 5.45 -9.47
CA VAL A 9 -11.72 4.29 -9.79
C VAL A 9 -12.11 4.45 -11.25
N MET A 10 -11.45 3.68 -12.14
CA MET A 10 -11.91 3.59 -13.52
C MET A 10 -13.33 3.03 -13.56
N PRO A 11 -14.26 3.64 -14.31
CA PRO A 11 -15.65 3.27 -14.20
C PRO A 11 -15.98 1.95 -14.90
N SER A 12 -16.93 1.22 -14.32
CA SER A 12 -17.31 -0.17 -14.63
C SER A 12 -17.84 -0.43 -16.04
N TRP A 13 -18.14 0.60 -16.83
CA TRP A 13 -18.62 0.46 -18.20
C TRP A 13 -17.55 0.08 -19.21
N LEU A 14 -16.26 0.14 -18.85
CA LEU A 14 -15.15 -0.24 -19.75
C LEU A 14 -14.99 -1.77 -19.91
N PHE A 15 -15.68 -2.59 -19.12
CA PHE A 15 -15.55 -4.06 -19.11
C PHE A 15 -16.66 -4.83 -19.86
N ARG A 16 -17.61 -4.16 -20.54
CA ARG A 16 -18.75 -4.81 -21.22
C ARG A 16 -18.51 -5.20 -22.69
N ARG A 17 -17.27 -5.35 -23.16
CA ARG A 17 -16.99 -5.93 -24.48
C ARG A 17 -15.85 -6.94 -24.36
N ASP A 18 -16.11 -8.15 -24.86
CA ASP A 18 -15.18 -9.28 -24.90
C ASP A 18 -13.74 -8.84 -25.21
N PRO A 19 -12.80 -8.93 -24.26
CA PRO A 19 -11.46 -8.36 -24.44
C PRO A 19 -10.53 -9.20 -25.32
N CYS A 20 -10.96 -10.38 -25.78
CA CYS A 20 -10.05 -11.35 -26.42
C CYS A 20 -9.77 -11.16 -27.92
N LYS A 21 -10.30 -10.14 -28.62
CA LYS A 21 -10.19 -10.09 -30.10
C LYS A 21 -9.70 -8.80 -30.76
N ALA A 22 -9.36 -7.73 -30.05
CA ALA A 22 -9.04 -6.46 -30.73
C ALA A 22 -7.69 -5.81 -30.40
N TRP A 23 -6.93 -6.32 -29.42
CA TRP A 23 -5.65 -5.73 -29.04
C TRP A 23 -4.69 -6.87 -28.75
N GLY A 24 -3.54 -6.89 -29.43
CA GLY A 24 -2.47 -7.85 -29.13
C GLY A 24 -2.18 -7.86 -27.63
N CYS A 25 -1.99 -9.07 -27.07
CA CYS A 25 -1.86 -9.35 -25.64
C CYS A 25 -0.80 -8.50 -24.91
N LEU A 26 -1.10 -7.24 -24.62
CA LEU A 26 -0.46 -6.51 -23.55
C LEU A 26 -1.28 -6.82 -22.30
N ARG A 27 -0.83 -7.80 -21.51
CA ARG A 27 -1.39 -8.04 -20.18
C ARG A 27 -1.25 -6.73 -19.41
N VAL A 28 -2.37 -6.07 -19.12
CA VAL A 28 -2.36 -4.89 -18.26
C VAL A 28 -1.97 -5.37 -16.87
N LEU A 29 -0.71 -5.13 -16.49
CA LEU A 29 -0.25 -5.26 -15.12
C LEU A 29 -1.06 -4.29 -14.27
N ALA A 30 -1.69 -4.78 -13.20
CA ALA A 30 -2.39 -3.90 -12.27
C ALA A 30 -1.35 -3.00 -11.59
N VAL A 31 -1.52 -1.67 -11.70
CA VAL A 31 -0.66 -0.70 -11.02
C VAL A 31 -1.48 -0.01 -9.93
N VAL A 32 -1.03 -0.15 -8.68
CA VAL A 32 -1.65 0.53 -7.52
C VAL A 32 -0.66 1.51 -6.93
N ILE A 33 -1.07 2.78 -6.85
CA ILE A 33 -0.30 3.82 -6.16
C ILE A 33 -0.88 3.98 -4.77
N ILE A 34 -0.03 3.82 -3.76
CA ILE A 34 -0.38 4.06 -2.36
C ILE A 34 0.40 5.28 -1.89
N VAL A 35 -0.33 6.28 -1.38
CA VAL A 35 0.23 7.48 -0.78
C VAL A 35 -0.31 7.57 0.63
N THR A 36 0.58 7.61 1.62
CA THR A 36 0.20 7.94 2.98
C THR A 36 0.71 9.33 3.33
N VAL A 37 -0.22 10.27 3.51
CA VAL A 37 0.04 11.49 4.27
C VAL A 37 0.03 11.12 5.74
N ALA A 38 1.21 11.15 6.37
CA ALA A 38 1.36 10.98 7.80
C ALA A 38 0.66 12.13 8.53
N HIS A 39 -0.64 11.98 8.82
CA HIS A 39 -1.30 12.77 9.86
C HIS A 39 -0.83 12.24 11.19
N ASP A 40 0.34 12.71 11.66
CA ASP A 40 0.84 12.49 13.01
C ASP A 40 0.89 10.99 13.40
N VAL A 41 2.09 10.39 13.37
CA VAL A 41 2.31 8.98 13.77
C VAL A 41 1.76 8.62 15.16
N SER A 42 1.36 9.63 15.95
CA SER A 42 0.62 9.46 17.20
C SER A 42 -0.89 9.17 17.04
N LYS A 43 -1.48 9.03 15.84
CA LYS A 43 -2.94 8.76 15.72
C LYS A 43 -3.36 7.54 14.92
N VAL A 44 -2.53 7.03 14.02
CA VAL A 44 -2.99 6.05 13.01
C VAL A 44 -2.70 4.59 13.40
N CYS A 45 -1.95 4.34 14.48
CA CYS A 45 -1.94 3.04 15.18
C CYS A 45 -2.91 2.99 16.37
N MET A 46 -3.80 3.99 16.51
CA MET A 46 -4.75 4.10 17.63
C MET A 46 -6.17 3.92 17.15
N ASP A 47 -6.65 2.67 17.14
CA ASP A 47 -8.08 2.43 17.33
C ASP A 47 -8.36 2.60 18.84
N ALA A 48 -8.55 3.86 19.23
CA ALA A 48 -8.75 4.28 20.62
C ALA A 48 -10.14 3.87 21.12
N ARG A 49 -10.26 2.68 21.71
CA ARG A 49 -11.35 2.38 22.66
C ARG A 49 -11.00 2.62 24.12
N PHE A 50 -9.75 2.93 24.47
CA PHE A 50 -9.37 3.14 25.86
C PHE A 50 -8.33 4.25 25.99
N GLY A 51 -8.70 5.32 26.69
CA GLY A 51 -7.82 6.43 27.04
C GLY A 51 -7.00 6.11 28.29
N ALA A 52 -5.70 5.85 28.10
CA ALA A 52 -4.63 6.11 29.05
C ALA A 52 -3.28 5.83 28.36
N ASP A 53 -2.36 6.80 28.46
CA ASP A 53 -0.92 6.77 28.11
C ASP A 53 -0.49 5.77 27.00
N VAL A 54 -0.83 6.11 25.76
CA VAL A 54 -0.92 5.18 24.62
C VAL A 54 0.45 4.87 23.98
N THR A 55 1.49 5.67 24.23
CA THR A 55 2.78 5.57 23.52
C THR A 55 3.61 4.35 23.92
N ILE A 56 3.60 3.94 25.19
CA ILE A 56 4.35 2.77 25.67
C ILE A 56 3.60 1.46 25.36
N LEU A 57 2.26 1.48 25.47
CA LEU A 57 1.40 0.34 25.13
C LEU A 57 1.38 0.04 23.62
N GLN A 58 1.54 1.05 22.75
CA GLN A 58 1.60 0.89 21.29
C GLN A 58 2.73 -0.04 20.83
N SER A 59 3.93 0.12 21.37
CA SER A 59 5.06 -0.77 21.08
C SER A 59 4.90 -2.17 21.68
N LEU A 60 4.05 -2.33 22.70
CA LEU A 60 3.80 -3.63 23.36
C LEU A 60 2.69 -4.43 22.69
N VAL A 61 1.72 -3.77 22.02
CA VAL A 61 0.53 -4.42 21.46
C VAL A 61 0.58 -4.56 19.93
N TYR A 62 1.12 -3.58 19.20
CA TYR A 62 1.17 -3.70 17.74
C TYR A 62 2.27 -4.68 17.30
N ARG A 63 1.83 -5.80 16.74
CA ARG A 63 2.69 -6.81 16.09
C ARG A 63 2.35 -6.81 14.60
N PRO A 64 3.24 -6.34 13.71
CA PRO A 64 2.95 -6.28 12.28
C PRO A 64 2.44 -7.63 11.74
N GLY A 65 1.27 -7.63 11.11
CA GLY A 65 0.65 -8.83 10.54
C GLY A 65 -0.14 -9.71 11.52
N SER A 66 -0.20 -9.40 12.82
CA SER A 66 -0.89 -10.27 13.80
C SER A 66 -2.40 -10.39 13.59
N ASP A 67 -3.02 -9.36 13.03
CA ASP A 67 -4.43 -9.28 12.64
C ASP A 67 -4.61 -9.40 11.11
N GLY A 68 -3.56 -9.84 10.41
CA GLY A 68 -3.56 -10.02 8.96
C GLY A 68 -3.29 -8.75 8.15
N THR A 69 -2.97 -7.62 8.78
CA THR A 69 -2.54 -6.37 8.11
C THR A 69 -1.16 -5.94 8.58
N TYR A 70 -0.38 -5.37 7.67
CA TYR A 70 0.82 -4.60 7.96
C TYR A 70 0.55 -3.09 7.83
N ALA A 71 -0.52 -2.70 7.15
CA ALA A 71 -0.91 -1.31 6.96
C ALA A 71 -1.54 -0.73 8.24
N GLN A 72 -1.38 0.59 8.37
CA GLN A 72 -1.98 1.42 9.41
C GLN A 72 -3.51 1.41 9.38
N ASN A 73 -4.08 1.52 8.17
CA ASN A 73 -5.52 1.64 7.94
C ASN A 73 -6.06 0.50 7.07
N TYR A 74 -5.50 -0.72 7.19
CA TYR A 74 -5.91 -1.90 6.42
C TYR A 74 -5.88 -1.71 4.88
N GLN A 75 -5.08 -0.76 4.39
CA GLN A 75 -4.99 -0.42 2.96
C GLN A 75 -4.45 -1.60 2.15
N ASP A 76 -3.53 -2.35 2.73
CA ASP A 76 -2.97 -3.56 2.14
C ASP A 76 -4.04 -4.65 1.93
N GLN A 77 -4.91 -4.88 2.92
CA GLN A 77 -6.02 -5.83 2.81
C GLN A 77 -7.05 -5.40 1.77
N TRP A 78 -7.36 -4.10 1.72
CA TRP A 78 -8.25 -3.57 0.69
C TRP A 78 -7.70 -3.82 -0.72
N VAL A 79 -6.40 -3.59 -0.95
CA VAL A 79 -5.76 -3.91 -2.23
C VAL A 79 -5.75 -5.41 -2.49
N VAL A 80 -5.52 -6.26 -1.48
CA VAL A 80 -5.61 -7.73 -1.63
C VAL A 80 -7.00 -8.16 -2.11
N GLU A 81 -8.05 -7.61 -1.52
CA GLU A 81 -9.41 -7.97 -1.90
C GLU A 81 -9.75 -7.46 -3.30
N LEU A 82 -9.35 -6.23 -3.65
CA LEU A 82 -9.45 -5.74 -5.02
C LEU A 82 -8.71 -6.62 -6.02
N ALA A 83 -7.49 -7.06 -5.68
CA ALA A 83 -6.71 -7.93 -6.54
C ALA A 83 -7.41 -9.28 -6.77
N ARG A 84 -8.08 -9.84 -5.75
CA ARG A 84 -8.89 -11.06 -5.89
C ARG A 84 -10.08 -10.84 -6.81
N LEU A 85 -10.85 -9.77 -6.60
CA LEU A 85 -12.04 -9.45 -7.39
C LEU A 85 -11.71 -9.22 -8.88
N ASN A 86 -10.49 -8.76 -9.19
CA ASN A 86 -10.03 -8.48 -10.54
C ASN A 86 -9.08 -9.54 -11.11
N ASN A 87 -8.87 -10.66 -10.41
CA ASN A 87 -7.97 -11.75 -10.82
C ASN A 87 -6.50 -11.31 -11.06
N TRP A 88 -5.99 -10.41 -10.23
CA TRP A 88 -4.60 -9.91 -10.24
C TRP A 88 -3.70 -10.62 -9.22
N THR A 89 -4.01 -11.87 -8.87
CA THR A 89 -3.43 -12.54 -7.71
C THR A 89 -1.95 -12.88 -7.82
N HIS A 90 -1.34 -12.75 -9.01
CA HIS A 90 0.08 -13.08 -9.27
C HIS A 90 0.82 -12.11 -10.19
N GLU A 91 0.15 -11.11 -10.78
CA GLU A 91 0.73 -10.21 -11.79
C GLU A 91 0.33 -8.75 -11.53
N GLY A 92 0.77 -8.21 -10.39
CA GLY A 92 0.57 -6.80 -10.07
C GLY A 92 1.85 -6.08 -9.69
N PHE A 93 1.74 -4.75 -9.73
CA PHE A 93 2.81 -3.82 -9.44
C PHE A 93 2.30 -2.71 -8.53
N PHE A 94 3.08 -2.33 -7.52
CA PHE A 94 2.73 -1.20 -6.65
C PHE A 94 3.78 -0.09 -6.69
N LEU A 95 3.34 1.13 -6.41
CA LEU A 95 4.18 2.27 -6.08
C LEU A 95 3.76 2.78 -4.70
N ASP A 96 4.66 2.73 -3.72
CA ASP A 96 4.43 3.18 -2.35
C ASP A 96 5.21 4.48 -2.11
N VAL A 97 4.51 5.59 -1.96
CA VAL A 97 5.12 6.91 -1.75
C VAL A 97 5.00 7.29 -0.27
N GLY A 98 6.15 7.49 0.37
CA GLY A 98 6.22 7.68 1.82
C GLY A 98 6.19 6.34 2.55
N ALA A 99 6.99 5.37 2.09
CA ALA A 99 6.93 3.98 2.54
C ALA A 99 7.37 3.75 4.00
N TYR A 100 8.01 4.74 4.64
CA TYR A 100 8.35 4.77 6.07
C TYR A 100 9.23 3.61 6.58
N ASP A 101 8.62 2.47 6.91
CA ASP A 101 9.28 1.26 7.43
C ASP A 101 8.89 0.06 6.57
N GLY A 102 9.87 -0.79 6.28
CA GLY A 102 9.70 -1.93 5.38
C GLY A 102 8.71 -2.97 5.88
N ILE A 103 8.35 -3.03 7.16
CA ILE A 103 7.43 -4.05 7.69
C ILE A 103 6.34 -3.41 8.55
N TRP A 104 6.74 -2.52 9.46
CA TRP A 104 5.85 -1.91 10.43
C TRP A 104 5.05 -0.78 9.75
N CYS A 105 3.72 -0.82 9.83
CA CYS A 105 2.86 0.15 9.15
C CYS A 105 3.04 0.25 7.63
N SER A 106 3.54 -0.81 6.98
CA SER A 106 3.75 -0.83 5.53
C SER A 106 2.47 -1.21 4.79
N ASN A 107 2.05 -0.40 3.84
CA ASN A 107 0.88 -0.66 3.00
C ASN A 107 1.09 -1.72 1.90
N THR A 108 2.34 -2.14 1.67
CA THR A 108 2.70 -2.92 0.47
C THR A 108 3.38 -4.25 0.79
N TYR A 109 3.79 -4.48 2.05
CA TYR A 109 4.43 -5.73 2.46
C TYR A 109 3.51 -6.94 2.24
N LEU A 110 2.22 -6.81 2.57
CA LEU A 110 1.25 -7.89 2.37
C LEU A 110 1.11 -8.24 0.89
N LEU A 111 1.17 -7.25 -0.01
CA LEU A 111 1.07 -7.46 -1.46
C LEU A 111 2.25 -8.25 -1.99
N GLU A 112 3.47 -7.93 -1.53
CA GLU A 112 4.64 -8.74 -1.83
C GLU A 112 4.48 -10.17 -1.29
N ARG A 113 4.06 -10.33 -0.02
CA ARG A 113 4.06 -11.62 0.67
C ARG A 113 2.95 -12.56 0.20
N GLN A 114 1.74 -12.05 -0.01
CA GLN A 114 0.56 -12.86 -0.35
C GLN A 114 0.33 -12.96 -1.85
N LEU A 115 0.53 -11.87 -2.60
CA LEU A 115 0.21 -11.83 -4.04
C LEU A 115 1.45 -11.97 -4.93
N GLY A 116 2.65 -11.93 -4.35
CA GLY A 116 3.89 -11.97 -5.12
C GLY A 116 4.13 -10.72 -5.97
N TRP A 117 3.42 -9.62 -5.69
CA TRP A 117 3.55 -8.38 -6.45
C TRP A 117 4.96 -7.81 -6.31
N ARG A 118 5.42 -7.14 -7.38
CA ARG A 118 6.64 -6.33 -7.38
C ARG A 118 6.27 -4.87 -7.19
N GLY A 119 7.24 -4.01 -6.89
CA GLY A 119 6.93 -2.60 -6.78
C GLY A 119 8.12 -1.73 -6.45
N VAL A 120 7.84 -0.45 -6.32
CA VAL A 120 8.79 0.58 -5.91
C VAL A 120 8.31 1.21 -4.61
N CYS A 121 9.19 1.32 -3.63
CA CYS A 121 8.98 2.11 -2.43
C CYS A 121 9.84 3.37 -2.49
N VAL A 122 9.22 4.54 -2.35
CA VAL A 122 9.88 5.84 -2.30
C VAL A 122 9.86 6.33 -0.85
N GLU A 123 11.03 6.46 -0.24
CA GLU A 123 11.16 6.88 1.16
C GLU A 123 12.53 7.54 1.40
N PRO A 124 12.59 8.83 1.80
CA PRO A 124 13.86 9.50 2.07
C PRO A 124 14.65 8.92 3.25
N PHE A 125 13.98 8.42 4.30
CA PHE A 125 14.61 7.91 5.52
C PHE A 125 14.16 6.48 5.86
N PRO A 126 14.52 5.49 5.01
CA PRO A 126 13.94 4.15 5.09
C PRO A 126 14.48 3.34 6.27
N ARG A 127 13.60 2.56 6.89
CA ARG A 127 13.95 1.60 7.96
C ARG A 127 13.46 0.20 7.64
N ASN A 128 14.19 -0.83 8.06
CA ASN A 128 13.77 -2.24 7.98
C ASN A 128 13.40 -2.80 6.59
N PHE A 129 14.02 -2.31 5.51
CA PHE A 129 13.79 -2.81 4.15
C PHE A 129 14.54 -4.10 3.78
N ALA A 130 15.35 -4.68 4.68
CA ALA A 130 16.18 -5.85 4.38
C ALA A 130 15.38 -7.09 3.97
N GLN A 131 14.10 -7.18 4.35
CA GLN A 131 13.21 -8.30 4.00
C GLN A 131 12.28 -7.98 2.82
N ARG A 132 12.51 -6.87 2.12
CA ARG A 132 11.69 -6.40 1.01
C ARG A 132 12.29 -6.76 -0.34
N ARG A 133 11.43 -7.05 -1.31
CA ARG A 133 11.79 -7.33 -2.71
C ARG A 133 11.52 -6.13 -3.62
N CYS A 134 10.82 -5.11 -3.13
CA CYS A 134 10.60 -3.86 -3.86
C CYS A 134 11.92 -3.13 -4.14
N GLU A 135 11.92 -2.36 -5.21
CA GLU A 135 12.98 -1.39 -5.46
C GLU A 135 12.80 -0.20 -4.51
N LEU A 136 13.84 0.11 -3.74
CA LEU A 136 13.82 1.21 -2.78
C LEU A 136 14.48 2.46 -3.38
N VAL A 137 13.70 3.51 -3.57
CA VAL A 137 14.17 4.83 -3.98
C VAL A 137 14.29 5.73 -2.76
N ARG A 138 15.54 6.05 -2.39
CA ARG A 138 15.85 6.86 -1.20
C ARG A 138 15.81 8.35 -1.47
N ARG A 139 14.63 8.87 -1.82
CA ARG A 139 14.41 10.29 -2.11
C ARG A 139 13.06 10.76 -1.60
N ALA A 140 12.97 12.05 -1.29
CA ALA A 140 11.69 12.72 -1.16
C ALA A 140 11.13 12.98 -2.57
N ILE A 141 9.80 12.99 -2.69
CA ILE A 141 9.15 13.46 -3.92
C ILE A 141 8.96 14.97 -3.79
N SER A 142 9.56 15.72 -4.70
CA SER A 142 9.47 17.17 -4.78
C SER A 142 9.27 17.62 -6.23
N ASP A 143 8.75 18.83 -6.42
CA ASP A 143 8.65 19.51 -7.71
C ASP A 143 10.00 20.06 -8.21
N ARG A 144 11.06 19.90 -7.41
CA ARG A 144 12.41 20.40 -7.65
C ARG A 144 13.42 19.30 -7.36
N ASP A 145 14.51 19.31 -8.14
CA ASP A 145 15.64 18.37 -8.00
C ASP A 145 16.45 18.59 -6.71
#